data_AF-A0A0R0IT63-F1
#
_entry.id   AF-A0A0R0IT63-F1
#
_cell.length_a   1.000
_cell.length_b   1.000
_cell.length_c   1.000
_cell.angle_alpha   90.00
_cell.angle_beta   90.00
_cell.angle_gamma   90.00
#
_symmetry.space_group_name_H-M   'P 1'
#
loop_
_entity.id
_entity.type
_entity.pdbx_description
1 polymer ?
#
loop_
_entity_poly.entity_id
_entity_poly.type
_entity_poly.pdbx_seq_one_letter_code
_entity_poly.pdbx_strand_id
1 'polypeptide(L)'
;MLPRALLAKFILKPSTVSPFQFNQQRALHSRNKKALEFIAKGWNALKEVDRVIDYSDPKHSGIVSLLRTAKENFELALEADNTNTHARYWLSRLHMKYPVPGANKAVGAALLVEAAEMGDPEAQYALGCHLRVENDYVQSDQQAFYYLEKAVDQLHPGALYLLGAVYLTGDCVRKDIASALWCFHRASEKGHAGAAIAYGSLLLKGNIMVLVSS
;
A
#
# COMPACT_ATOMS: atom_id res chain seq x y z
N MET A 1 53.21 -10.72 2.98
CA MET A 1 53.17 -9.94 4.24
C MET A 1 53.02 -8.48 3.88
N LEU A 2 51.84 -7.88 4.13
CA LEU A 2 51.55 -6.47 3.83
C LEU A 2 51.77 -5.60 5.09
N PRO A 3 52.32 -4.38 4.95
CA PRO A 3 52.78 -3.56 6.09
C PRO A 3 51.62 -2.92 6.88
N ARG A 4 51.80 -2.87 8.22
CA ARG A 4 50.89 -2.39 9.29
C ARG A 4 50.39 -0.93 9.19
N ALA A 5 50.59 -0.22 8.08
CA ALA A 5 50.34 1.22 7.97
C ALA A 5 48.92 1.62 7.50
N LEU A 6 48.04 0.67 7.18
CA LEU A 6 46.68 0.95 6.68
C LEU A 6 45.55 0.83 7.72
N LEU A 7 45.85 0.54 8.98
CA LEU A 7 44.83 0.33 10.04
C LEU A 7 44.51 1.57 10.90
N ALA A 8 45.03 2.75 10.55
CA ALA A 8 44.88 3.96 11.38
C ALA A 8 43.89 5.02 10.85
N LYS A 9 43.01 4.68 9.88
CA LYS A 9 42.05 5.66 9.30
C LYS A 9 40.56 5.39 9.57
N PHE A 10 40.22 4.39 10.37
CA PHE A 10 38.84 4.13 10.79
C PHE A 10 38.68 4.26 12.31
N ILE A 11 38.93 5.45 12.85
CA ILE A 11 38.29 5.86 14.10
C ILE A 11 37.10 6.71 13.66
N LEU A 12 35.92 6.09 13.59
CA LEU A 12 34.66 6.81 13.51
C LEU A 12 34.61 7.76 14.70
N LYS A 13 34.69 9.08 14.45
CA LYS A 13 34.38 10.08 15.48
C LYS A 13 32.98 9.74 16.01
N PRO A 14 32.78 9.59 17.34
CA PRO A 14 31.44 9.45 17.87
C PRO A 14 30.67 10.71 17.47
N SER A 15 29.62 10.54 16.68
CA SER A 15 28.67 11.60 16.38
C SER A 15 28.09 12.07 17.71
N THR A 16 28.58 13.19 18.23
CA THR A 16 28.04 13.83 19.42
C THR A 16 26.68 14.40 19.04
N VAL A 17 25.63 13.60 19.19
CA VAL A 17 24.25 14.07 19.07
C VAL A 17 24.05 15.10 20.17
N SER A 18 23.81 16.35 19.79
CA SER A 18 23.61 17.42 20.77
C SER A 18 22.37 17.12 21.63
N PRO A 19 22.33 17.52 22.92
CA PRO A 19 21.16 17.29 23.78
C PRO A 19 19.85 17.83 23.18
N PHE A 20 19.94 18.90 22.38
CA PHE A 20 18.83 19.47 21.63
C PHE A 20 18.32 18.53 20.51
N GLN A 21 19.23 18.01 19.70
CA GLN A 21 18.90 17.06 18.63
C GLN A 21 18.38 15.73 19.18
N PHE A 22 18.90 15.30 20.33
CA PHE A 22 18.43 14.12 21.06
C PHE A 22 17.00 14.31 21.62
N ASN A 23 16.69 15.48 22.16
CA ASN A 23 15.34 15.82 22.62
C ASN A 23 14.34 15.91 21.46
N GLN A 24 14.74 16.45 20.31
CA GLN A 24 13.90 16.45 19.10
C GLN A 24 13.62 15.03 18.60
N GLN A 25 14.64 14.17 18.54
CA GLN A 25 14.46 12.76 18.16
C GLN A 25 13.55 11.99 19.13
N ARG A 26 13.65 12.22 20.44
CA ARG A 26 12.73 11.64 21.43
C ARG A 26 11.30 12.14 21.26
N ALA A 27 11.11 13.43 21.00
CA ALA A 27 9.79 14.00 20.78
C ALA A 27 9.13 13.39 19.53
N LEU A 28 9.88 13.29 18.41
CA LEU A 28 9.45 12.62 17.18
C LEU A 28 9.09 11.16 17.42
N HIS A 29 9.95 10.41 18.11
CA HIS A 29 9.69 9.02 18.45
C HIS A 29 8.39 8.86 19.28
N SER A 30 8.13 9.76 20.22
CA SER A 30 6.90 9.72 21.02
C SER A 30 5.64 10.01 20.19
N ARG A 31 5.73 10.92 19.20
CA ARG A 31 4.62 11.27 18.30
C ARG A 31 4.29 10.11 17.37
N ASN A 32 5.32 9.52 16.75
CA ASN A 32 5.15 8.37 15.86
C ASN A 32 4.56 7.17 16.62
N LYS A 33 4.99 6.93 17.86
CA LYS A 33 4.42 5.88 18.70
C LYS A 33 2.92 6.10 18.96
N LYS A 34 2.51 7.32 19.33
CA LYS A 34 1.09 7.65 19.54
C LYS A 34 0.27 7.49 18.26
N ALA A 35 0.79 7.96 17.13
CA ALA A 35 0.11 7.79 15.84
C ALA A 35 -0.12 6.31 15.50
N LEU A 36 0.89 5.45 15.71
CA LEU A 36 0.77 4.00 15.51
C LEU A 36 -0.27 3.35 16.44
N GLU A 37 -0.36 3.79 17.69
CA GLU A 37 -1.39 3.30 18.62
C GLU A 37 -2.80 3.64 18.15
N PHE A 38 -3.01 4.86 17.64
CA PHE A 38 -4.29 5.26 17.06
C PHE A 38 -4.60 4.49 15.77
N ILE A 39 -3.63 4.34 14.87
CA ILE A 39 -3.79 3.52 13.65
C ILE A 39 -4.21 2.10 14.00
N ALA A 40 -3.56 1.46 14.99
CA ALA A 40 -3.91 0.11 15.41
C ALA A 40 -5.35 0.00 15.94
N LYS A 41 -5.81 1.00 16.71
CA LYS A 41 -7.21 1.06 17.18
C LYS A 41 -8.19 1.25 16.03
N GLY A 42 -7.88 2.14 15.09
CA GLY A 42 -8.70 2.37 13.91
C GLY A 42 -8.82 1.12 13.04
N TRP A 43 -7.71 0.41 12.86
CA TRP A 43 -7.67 -0.82 12.08
C TRP A 43 -8.42 -1.98 12.75
N ASN A 44 -8.33 -2.11 14.08
CA ASN A 44 -9.11 -3.09 14.82
C ASN A 44 -10.61 -2.85 14.68
N ALA A 45 -11.06 -1.58 14.76
CA ALA A 45 -12.46 -1.23 14.54
C ALA A 45 -12.91 -1.58 13.11
N LEU A 46 -12.10 -1.23 12.09
CA LEU A 46 -12.36 -1.58 10.69
C LEU A 46 -12.44 -3.09 10.46
N LYS A 47 -11.56 -3.87 11.09
CA LYS A 47 -11.56 -5.33 10.99
C LYS A 47 -12.87 -5.94 11.49
N GLU A 48 -13.43 -5.41 12.58
CA GLU A 48 -14.74 -5.85 13.06
C GLU A 48 -15.86 -5.42 12.12
N VAL A 49 -15.77 -4.22 11.51
CA VAL A 49 -16.72 -3.79 10.48
C VAL A 49 -16.68 -4.73 9.27
N ASP A 50 -15.50 -5.00 8.71
CA ASP A 50 -15.33 -5.82 7.52
C ASP A 50 -15.84 -7.27 7.73
N ARG A 51 -15.92 -7.77 8.97
CA ARG A 51 -16.51 -9.08 9.28
C ARG A 51 -18.03 -9.13 9.16
N VAL A 52 -18.70 -8.01 9.42
CA VAL A 52 -20.16 -7.98 9.60
C VAL A 52 -20.88 -7.17 8.53
N ILE A 53 -20.16 -6.30 7.80
CA ILE A 53 -20.75 -5.33 6.87
C ILE A 53 -21.53 -5.99 5.73
N ASP A 54 -21.11 -7.16 5.25
CA ASP A 54 -21.79 -7.88 4.17
C ASP A 54 -23.10 -8.55 4.62
N TYR A 55 -23.27 -8.77 5.93
CA TYR A 55 -24.41 -9.53 6.49
C TYR A 55 -25.33 -8.69 7.39
N SER A 56 -25.01 -7.41 7.59
CA SER A 56 -25.71 -6.52 8.51
C SER A 56 -26.23 -5.28 7.80
N ASP A 57 -27.29 -4.67 8.31
CA ASP A 57 -27.75 -3.37 7.80
C ASP A 57 -26.61 -2.33 7.94
N PRO A 58 -26.19 -1.66 6.86
CA PRO A 58 -25.15 -0.63 6.92
C PRO A 58 -25.45 0.51 7.90
N LYS A 59 -26.73 0.74 8.22
CA LYS A 59 -27.19 1.75 9.18
C LYS A 59 -27.32 1.23 10.60
N HIS A 60 -27.00 -0.05 10.84
CA HIS A 60 -27.03 -0.64 12.17
C HIS A 60 -26.13 0.16 13.12
N SER A 61 -26.68 0.54 14.29
CA SER A 61 -26.01 1.43 15.24
C SER A 61 -24.61 0.96 15.63
N GLY A 62 -24.37 -0.35 15.67
CA GLY A 62 -23.06 -0.93 15.99
C GLY A 62 -22.00 -0.76 14.89
N ILE A 63 -22.39 -0.83 13.61
CA ILE A 63 -21.44 -0.58 12.50
C ILE A 63 -21.11 0.90 12.44
N VAL A 64 -22.13 1.74 12.59
CA VAL A 64 -21.98 3.20 12.58
C VAL A 64 -21.06 3.65 13.72
N SER A 65 -21.17 3.06 14.92
CA SER A 65 -20.26 3.40 16.03
C SER A 65 -18.83 2.95 15.75
N LEU A 66 -18.61 1.73 15.25
CA LEU A 66 -17.27 1.25 14.89
C LEU A 66 -16.61 2.09 13.79
N LEU A 67 -17.36 2.46 12.75
CA LEU A 67 -16.87 3.33 11.67
C LEU A 67 -16.53 4.73 12.18
N ARG A 68 -17.32 5.27 13.11
CA ARG A 68 -17.01 6.54 13.78
C ARG A 68 -15.71 6.44 14.58
N THR A 69 -15.58 5.40 15.40
CA THR A 69 -14.35 5.15 16.18
C THR A 69 -13.14 4.95 15.27
N ALA A 70 -13.28 4.25 14.15
CA ALA A 70 -12.20 4.09 13.18
C ALA A 70 -11.75 5.44 12.63
N LYS A 71 -12.70 6.25 12.16
CA LYS A 71 -12.45 7.60 11.63
C LYS A 71 -11.73 8.49 12.64
N GLU A 72 -12.28 8.60 13.85
CA GLU A 72 -11.70 9.42 14.93
C GLU A 72 -10.25 9.01 15.24
N ASN A 73 -9.96 7.71 15.27
CA ASN A 73 -8.60 7.24 15.51
C ASN A 73 -7.64 7.61 14.35
N PHE A 74 -8.06 7.50 13.09
CA PHE A 74 -7.18 7.94 11.98
C PHE A 74 -6.98 9.46 11.96
N GLU A 75 -7.99 10.25 12.34
CA GLU A 75 -7.86 11.70 12.52
C GLU A 75 -6.84 12.02 13.63
N LEU A 76 -6.99 11.40 14.81
CA LEU A 76 -6.03 11.55 15.92
C LEU A 76 -4.61 11.09 15.54
N ALA A 77 -4.48 10.08 14.69
CA ALA A 77 -3.18 9.64 14.18
C ALA A 77 -2.52 10.72 13.32
N LEU A 78 -3.27 11.40 12.46
CA LEU A 78 -2.78 12.51 11.63
C LEU A 78 -2.52 13.78 12.44
N GLU A 79 -3.28 14.03 13.51
CA GLU A 79 -2.97 15.11 14.45
C GLU A 79 -1.65 14.86 15.20
N ALA A 80 -1.38 13.60 15.55
CA ALA A 80 -0.14 13.21 16.21
C ALA A 80 1.07 13.23 15.26
N ASP A 81 0.87 12.73 14.03
CA ASP A 81 1.87 12.67 12.98
C ASP A 81 1.22 12.83 11.60
N ASN A 82 1.21 14.06 11.11
CA ASN A 82 0.62 14.39 9.81
C ASN A 82 1.42 13.82 8.62
N THR A 83 2.66 13.36 8.85
CA THR A 83 3.47 12.70 7.81
C THR A 83 3.09 11.24 7.62
N ASN A 84 2.22 10.70 8.48
CA ASN A 84 1.78 9.32 8.38
C ASN A 84 0.88 9.11 7.16
N THR A 85 1.47 8.52 6.12
CA THR A 85 0.81 8.31 4.84
C THR A 85 -0.26 7.22 4.94
N HIS A 86 -0.02 6.20 5.77
CA HIS A 86 -0.92 5.07 5.96
C HIS A 86 -2.24 5.48 6.64
N ALA A 87 -2.16 6.28 7.71
CA ALA A 87 -3.35 6.83 8.37
C ALA A 87 -4.19 7.66 7.39
N ARG A 88 -3.52 8.45 6.54
CA ARG A 88 -4.17 9.28 5.52
C ARG A 88 -4.89 8.44 4.46
N TYR A 89 -4.24 7.39 3.97
CA TYR A 89 -4.86 6.43 3.06
C TYR A 89 -6.10 5.78 3.68
N TRP A 90 -6.02 5.33 4.94
CA TRP A 90 -7.19 4.72 5.59
C TRP A 90 -8.34 5.71 5.83
N LEU A 91 -8.02 6.95 6.17
CA LEU A 91 -9.03 8.00 6.29
C LEU A 91 -9.70 8.31 4.94
N SER A 92 -8.91 8.37 3.86
CA SER A 92 -9.42 8.47 2.49
C SER A 92 -10.39 7.32 2.18
N ARG A 93 -9.95 6.08 2.43
CA ARG A 93 -10.76 4.88 2.16
C ARG A 93 -12.05 4.85 2.98
N LEU A 94 -12.03 5.33 4.22
CA LEU A 94 -13.23 5.50 5.04
C LEU A 94 -14.25 6.43 4.37
N HIS A 95 -13.81 7.57 3.88
CA HIS A 95 -14.67 8.54 3.21
C HIS A 95 -15.23 8.05 1.86
N MET A 96 -14.48 7.20 1.15
CA MET A 96 -14.87 6.74 -0.19
C MET A 96 -15.69 5.44 -0.18
N LYS A 97 -15.31 4.47 0.67
CA LYS A 97 -15.87 3.11 0.64
C LYS A 97 -16.99 2.89 1.66
N TYR A 98 -16.89 3.47 2.85
CA TYR A 98 -17.76 3.12 3.97
C TYR A 98 -18.84 4.19 4.21
N PRO A 99 -20.03 3.80 4.72
CA PRO A 99 -21.11 4.74 5.05
C PRO A 99 -20.84 5.45 6.40
N VAL A 100 -19.72 6.18 6.48
CA VAL A 100 -19.34 6.89 7.70
C VAL A 100 -20.19 8.15 7.87
N PRO A 101 -20.67 8.48 9.09
CA PRO A 101 -21.32 9.77 9.33
C PRO A 101 -20.42 10.95 8.93
N GLY A 102 -20.94 11.84 8.09
CA GLY A 102 -20.17 12.95 7.54
C GLY A 102 -19.12 12.53 6.50
N ALA A 103 -19.28 11.36 5.85
CA ALA A 103 -18.44 10.97 4.73
C ALA A 103 -18.59 11.96 3.57
N ASN A 104 -17.45 12.42 3.03
CA ASN A 104 -17.41 13.25 1.84
C ASN A 104 -16.40 12.64 0.86
N LYS A 105 -16.90 12.20 -0.29
CA LYS A 105 -16.07 11.56 -1.32
C LYS A 105 -14.98 12.49 -1.86
N ALA A 106 -15.23 13.80 -1.94
CA ALA A 106 -14.23 14.76 -2.41
C ALA A 106 -13.06 14.88 -1.43
N VAL A 107 -13.35 14.91 -0.12
CA VAL A 107 -12.31 14.86 0.93
C VAL A 107 -11.55 13.55 0.85
N GLY A 108 -12.26 12.42 0.67
CA GLY A 108 -11.64 11.12 0.48
C GLY A 108 -10.69 11.07 -0.71
N ALA A 109 -11.08 11.62 -1.86
CA ALA A 109 -10.23 11.68 -3.05
C ALA A 109 -9.00 12.58 -2.84
N ALA A 110 -9.15 13.75 -2.20
CA ALA A 110 -8.02 14.62 -1.88
C ALA A 110 -6.99 13.93 -0.97
N LEU A 111 -7.47 13.26 0.09
CA LEU A 111 -6.63 12.47 0.99
C LEU A 111 -5.93 11.31 0.28
N LEU A 112 -6.58 10.69 -0.72
CA LEU A 112 -5.99 9.61 -1.52
C LEU A 112 -4.80 10.12 -2.34
N VAL A 113 -5.00 11.25 -3.03
CA VAL A 113 -3.97 11.89 -3.85
C VAL A 113 -2.78 12.30 -2.98
N GLU A 114 -3.03 12.98 -1.87
CA GLU A 114 -1.98 13.35 -0.91
C GLU A 114 -1.20 12.12 -0.40
N ALA A 115 -1.90 11.05 0.00
CA ALA A 115 -1.26 9.82 0.47
C ALA A 115 -0.39 9.16 -0.62
N ALA A 116 -0.85 9.14 -1.87
CA ALA A 116 -0.11 8.58 -3.00
C ALA A 116 1.12 9.43 -3.35
N GLU A 117 1.00 10.77 -3.30
CA GLU A 117 2.09 11.71 -3.53
C GLU A 117 3.19 11.61 -2.47
N MET A 118 2.83 11.40 -1.20
CA MET A 118 3.80 11.16 -0.14
C MET A 118 4.42 9.76 -0.16
N GLY A 119 3.99 8.88 -1.06
CA GLY A 119 4.63 7.60 -1.29
C GLY A 119 3.94 6.38 -0.69
N ASP A 120 2.70 6.48 -0.21
CA ASP A 120 2.01 5.29 0.33
C ASP A 120 1.71 4.27 -0.77
N PRO A 121 2.19 3.01 -0.67
CA PRO A 121 2.04 2.02 -1.74
C PRO A 121 0.58 1.59 -1.96
N GLU A 122 -0.22 1.57 -0.89
CA GLU A 122 -1.65 1.24 -0.98
C GLU A 122 -2.43 2.38 -1.63
N ALA A 123 -2.12 3.64 -1.28
CA ALA A 123 -2.72 4.81 -1.93
C ALA A 123 -2.33 4.92 -3.40
N GLN A 124 -1.06 4.66 -3.75
CA GLN A 124 -0.59 4.65 -5.13
C GLN A 124 -1.31 3.59 -5.96
N TYR A 125 -1.44 2.37 -5.43
CA TYR A 125 -2.21 1.33 -6.08
C TYR A 125 -3.70 1.68 -6.23
N ALA A 126 -4.32 2.20 -5.16
CA ALA A 126 -5.73 2.57 -5.17
C ALA A 126 -6.02 3.72 -6.14
N LEU A 127 -5.16 4.75 -6.17
CA LEU A 127 -5.27 5.87 -7.09
C LEU A 127 -5.10 5.41 -8.55
N GLY A 128 -4.10 4.58 -8.82
CA GLY A 128 -3.91 3.98 -10.14
C GLY A 128 -5.12 3.15 -10.59
N CYS A 129 -5.73 2.38 -9.68
CA CYS A 129 -6.97 1.66 -9.96
C CYS A 129 -8.14 2.59 -10.25
N HIS A 130 -8.32 3.66 -9.46
CA HIS A 130 -9.39 4.65 -9.67
C HIS A 130 -9.28 5.33 -11.03
N LEU A 131 -8.08 5.82 -11.39
CA LEU A 131 -7.83 6.48 -12.67
C LEU A 131 -8.07 5.57 -13.89
N ARG A 132 -7.89 4.26 -13.72
CA ARG A 132 -8.14 3.24 -14.76
C ARG A 132 -9.61 2.86 -14.90
N VAL A 133 -10.37 2.86 -13.79
CA VAL A 133 -11.82 2.52 -13.81
C VAL A 133 -12.65 3.70 -14.33
N GLU A 134 -12.23 4.92 -14.06
CA GLU A 134 -13.02 6.11 -14.35
C GLU A 134 -12.99 6.58 -15.82
N ASN A 135 -12.23 5.97 -16.76
CA ASN A 135 -12.04 6.60 -18.08
C ASN A 135 -11.80 5.69 -19.31
N ASP A 136 -12.28 6.20 -20.46
CA ASP A 136 -12.02 5.74 -21.84
C ASP A 136 -10.90 6.56 -22.56
N TYR A 137 -10.14 7.40 -21.82
CA TYR A 137 -9.18 8.37 -22.37
C TYR A 137 -7.71 8.02 -22.09
N VAL A 138 -6.88 8.02 -23.15
CA VAL A 138 -5.46 7.61 -23.16
C VAL A 138 -4.55 8.36 -22.16
N GLN A 139 -4.84 9.63 -21.84
CA GLN A 139 -4.02 10.38 -20.86
C GLN A 139 -4.22 9.90 -19.41
N SER A 140 -5.42 9.43 -19.07
CA SER A 140 -5.72 8.87 -17.74
C SER A 140 -4.97 7.56 -17.53
N ASP A 141 -4.78 6.78 -18.59
CA ASP A 141 -4.02 5.53 -18.54
C ASP A 141 -2.55 5.76 -18.18
N GLN A 142 -1.90 6.78 -18.76
CA GLN A 142 -0.51 7.10 -18.43
C GLN A 142 -0.33 7.49 -16.96
N GLN A 143 -1.25 8.26 -16.40
CA GLN A 143 -1.23 8.62 -14.98
C GLN A 143 -1.53 7.40 -14.09
N ALA A 144 -2.48 6.55 -14.48
CA ALA A 144 -2.76 5.31 -13.78
C ALA A 144 -1.52 4.40 -13.73
N PHE A 145 -0.85 4.21 -14.86
CA PHE A 145 0.40 3.44 -14.94
C PHE A 145 1.50 4.04 -14.08
N TYR A 146 1.67 5.36 -14.09
CA TYR A 146 2.67 6.04 -13.25
C TYR A 146 2.51 5.71 -11.76
N TYR A 147 1.28 5.77 -11.22
CA TYR A 147 1.06 5.41 -9.81
C TYR A 147 1.18 3.91 -9.56
N LEU A 148 0.76 3.06 -10.50
CA LEU A 148 0.95 1.61 -10.39
C LEU A 148 2.44 1.21 -10.40
N GLU A 149 3.28 1.84 -11.22
CA GLU A 149 4.72 1.61 -11.25
C GLU A 149 5.37 1.95 -9.92
N LYS A 150 5.03 3.11 -9.32
CA LYS A 150 5.51 3.46 -7.98
C LYS A 150 5.11 2.44 -6.91
N ALA A 151 3.90 1.88 -7.02
CA ALA A 151 3.46 0.82 -6.11
C ALA A 151 4.23 -0.50 -6.36
N VAL A 152 4.57 -0.82 -7.62
CA VAL A 152 5.42 -1.96 -7.99
C VAL A 152 6.84 -1.81 -7.43
N ASP A 153 7.43 -0.62 -7.47
CA ASP A 153 8.77 -0.36 -6.91
C ASP A 153 8.83 -0.65 -5.40
N GLN A 154 7.68 -0.53 -4.74
CA GLN A 154 7.51 -0.86 -3.32
C GLN A 154 7.03 -2.31 -3.08
N LEU A 155 6.99 -3.14 -4.13
CA LEU A 155 6.52 -4.52 -4.12
C LEU A 155 5.07 -4.68 -3.64
N HIS A 156 4.21 -3.71 -3.95
CA HIS A 156 2.79 -3.77 -3.60
C HIS A 156 2.12 -4.97 -4.30
N PRO A 157 1.45 -5.88 -3.56
CA PRO A 157 0.94 -7.15 -4.10
C PRO A 157 -0.07 -6.96 -5.24
N GLY A 158 -1.00 -6.02 -5.09
CA GLY A 158 -2.00 -5.73 -6.12
C GLY A 158 -1.39 -5.11 -7.38
N ALA A 159 -0.34 -4.29 -7.21
CA ALA A 159 0.32 -3.63 -8.33
C ALA A 159 1.17 -4.63 -9.13
N LEU A 160 1.90 -5.50 -8.42
CA LEU A 160 2.62 -6.64 -9.02
C LEU A 160 1.67 -7.59 -9.77
N TYR A 161 0.48 -7.85 -9.23
CA TYR A 161 -0.52 -8.64 -9.93
C TYR A 161 -0.95 -7.99 -11.25
N LEU A 162 -1.24 -6.68 -11.25
CA LEU A 162 -1.60 -5.95 -12.47
C LEU A 162 -0.45 -5.94 -13.48
N LEU A 163 0.78 -5.72 -13.04
CA LEU A 163 1.95 -5.78 -13.93
C LEU A 163 2.14 -7.19 -14.53
N GLY A 164 1.94 -8.24 -13.72
CA GLY A 164 1.97 -9.61 -14.21
C GLY A 164 0.88 -9.89 -15.26
N ALA A 165 -0.31 -9.32 -15.08
CA ALA A 165 -1.39 -9.43 -16.06
C ALA A 165 -1.03 -8.72 -17.37
N VAL A 166 -0.44 -7.52 -17.28
CA VAL A 166 0.06 -6.74 -18.43
C VAL A 166 1.11 -7.52 -19.23
N TYR A 167 2.09 -8.14 -18.56
CA TYR A 167 3.08 -9.00 -19.25
C TYR A 167 2.45 -10.25 -19.87
N LEU A 168 1.35 -10.76 -19.30
CA LEU A 168 0.68 -11.96 -19.80
C LEU A 168 -0.20 -11.67 -21.04
N THR A 169 -0.91 -10.53 -21.04
CA THR A 169 -1.75 -10.11 -22.16
C THR A 169 -0.92 -9.50 -23.28
N GLY A 170 0.17 -8.81 -22.95
CA GLY A 170 0.94 -8.00 -23.88
C GLY A 170 0.30 -6.64 -24.14
N ASP A 171 -0.53 -6.16 -23.21
CA ASP A 171 -1.13 -4.83 -23.31
C ASP A 171 -0.05 -3.78 -23.03
N CYS A 172 0.22 -2.89 -23.99
CA CYS A 172 1.25 -1.82 -23.89
C CYS A 172 2.71 -2.30 -23.80
N VAL A 173 2.97 -3.60 -23.57
CA VAL A 173 4.32 -4.20 -23.52
C VAL A 173 4.40 -5.50 -24.32
N ARG A 174 5.60 -5.93 -24.70
CA ARG A 174 5.76 -7.25 -25.33
C ARG A 174 5.39 -8.34 -24.32
N LYS A 175 4.56 -9.29 -24.76
CA LYS A 175 4.20 -10.46 -23.96
C LYS A 175 5.44 -11.20 -23.46
N ASP A 176 5.50 -11.38 -22.15
CA ASP A 176 6.60 -12.06 -21.45
C ASP A 176 6.06 -12.91 -20.30
N ILE A 177 5.96 -14.22 -20.55
CA ILE A 177 5.42 -15.17 -19.58
C ILE A 177 6.35 -15.33 -18.37
N ALA A 178 7.67 -15.17 -18.54
CA ALA A 178 8.62 -15.31 -17.45
C ALA A 178 8.51 -14.13 -16.47
N SER A 179 8.42 -12.90 -17.01
CA SER A 179 8.18 -11.71 -16.19
C SER A 179 6.81 -11.75 -15.51
N ALA A 180 5.77 -12.24 -16.19
CA ALA A 180 4.46 -12.46 -15.58
C ALA A 180 4.51 -13.46 -14.41
N LEU A 181 5.18 -14.60 -14.58
CA LEU A 181 5.39 -15.60 -13.53
C LEU A 181 6.12 -15.01 -12.32
N TRP A 182 7.18 -14.23 -12.55
CA TRP A 182 7.91 -13.55 -11.47
C TRP A 182 7.00 -12.60 -10.69
N CYS A 183 6.22 -11.77 -11.39
CA CYS A 183 5.30 -10.82 -10.76
C CYS A 183 4.24 -11.54 -9.93
N PHE A 184 3.60 -12.57 -10.48
CA PHE A 184 2.57 -13.34 -9.78
C PHE A 184 3.14 -14.10 -8.58
N HIS A 185 4.34 -14.66 -8.70
CA HIS A 185 5.02 -15.31 -7.59
C HIS A 185 5.25 -14.32 -6.44
N ARG A 186 5.86 -13.15 -6.72
CA ARG A 186 6.12 -12.11 -5.71
C ARG A 186 4.85 -11.58 -5.04
N ALA A 187 3.79 -11.34 -5.81
CA ALA A 187 2.51 -10.95 -5.26
C ALA A 187 1.89 -12.06 -4.39
N SER A 188 2.05 -13.33 -4.77
CA SER A 188 1.56 -14.47 -3.99
C SER A 188 2.30 -14.67 -2.66
N GLU A 189 3.62 -14.44 -2.62
CA GLU A 189 4.42 -14.46 -1.38
C GLU A 189 3.92 -13.39 -0.37
N LYS A 190 3.29 -12.33 -0.87
CA LYS A 190 2.66 -11.27 -0.08
C LYS A 190 1.17 -11.51 0.20
N GLY A 191 0.64 -12.70 -0.11
CA GLY A 191 -0.72 -13.11 0.20
C GLY A 191 -1.78 -12.70 -0.82
N HIS A 192 -1.41 -12.24 -2.02
CA HIS A 192 -2.38 -11.87 -3.04
C HIS A 192 -3.03 -13.12 -3.66
N ALA A 193 -4.29 -13.40 -3.28
CA ALA A 193 -5.01 -14.60 -3.71
C ALA A 193 -5.13 -14.73 -5.24
N GLY A 194 -5.47 -13.66 -5.94
CA GLY A 194 -5.56 -13.67 -7.41
C GLY A 194 -4.22 -13.94 -8.10
N ALA A 195 -3.11 -13.57 -7.45
CA ALA A 195 -1.77 -13.81 -7.99
C ALA A 195 -1.34 -15.25 -7.75
N ALA A 196 -1.67 -15.83 -6.60
CA ALA A 196 -1.43 -17.25 -6.33
C ALA A 196 -2.16 -18.15 -7.34
N ILE A 197 -3.42 -17.82 -7.66
CA ILE A 197 -4.21 -18.54 -8.68
C ILE A 197 -3.58 -18.38 -10.07
N ALA A 198 -3.21 -17.15 -10.45
CA ALA A 198 -2.59 -16.88 -11.74
C ALA A 198 -1.23 -17.59 -11.88
N TYR A 199 -0.40 -17.56 -10.85
CA TYR A 199 0.88 -18.25 -10.78
C TYR A 199 0.71 -19.77 -10.95
N GLY A 200 -0.18 -20.38 -10.16
CA GLY A 200 -0.47 -21.82 -10.26
C GLY A 200 -1.00 -22.21 -11.64
N SER A 201 -1.89 -21.40 -12.21
CA SER A 201 -2.46 -21.63 -13.55
C SER A 201 -1.39 -21.60 -14.65
N LEU A 202 -0.41 -20.71 -14.54
CA LEU A 202 0.69 -20.62 -15.51
C LEU A 202 1.68 -21.78 -15.37
N LEU A 203 2.00 -22.21 -14.15
CA LEU A 203 2.85 -23.38 -13.94
C LEU A 203 2.22 -24.66 -14.51
N LEU A 204 0.92 -24.85 -14.31
CA LEU A 204 0.20 -25.99 -14.89
C LEU A 204 0.20 -25.96 -16.42
N LYS A 205 -0.06 -24.79 -17.04
CA LYS A 205 0.02 -24.64 -18.51
C LYS A 205 1.42 -24.86 -19.05
N GLY A 206 2.45 -24.37 -18.36
CA GLY A 206 3.85 -24.59 -18.73
C GLY A 206 4.22 -26.07 -18.72
N ASN A 207 3.82 -26.81 -17.68
CA ASN A 207 4.05 -28.25 -17.59
C ASN A 207 3.29 -29.04 -18.66
N ILE A 208 2.05 -28.65 -18.99
CA ILE A 208 1.27 -29.29 -20.06
C ILE A 208 1.91 -29.08 -21.44
N MET A 209 2.43 -27.88 -21.74
CA MET A 209 3.14 -27.65 -23.01
C MET A 209 4.41 -28.49 -23.15
N VAL A 210 5.15 -28.73 -22.07
CA VAL A 210 6.34 -29.60 -22.11
C VAL A 210 5.93 -31.05 -22.38
N LEU A 211 4.88 -31.55 -21.74
CA LEU A 211 4.41 -32.94 -21.90
C LEU A 211 3.75 -33.22 -23.26
N VAL A 212 3.14 -32.23 -23.92
CA VAL A 212 2.52 -32.39 -25.25
C VAL A 212 3.56 -32.24 -26.38
N SER A 213 4.74 -31.70 -26.08
CA SER A 213 5.85 -31.52 -27.05
C SER A 213 6.93 -32.61 -26.94
N SER A 214 6.71 -33.64 -26.13
CA SER A 214 7.60 -34.79 -25.91
C SER A 214 7.04 -36.04 -26.57
#